data_AF-A0A5N5UB41-F1
#
_entry.id   AF-A0A5N5UB41-F1
#
_cell.length_a   1.000
_cell.length_b   1.000
_cell.length_c   1.000
_cell.angle_alpha   90.00
_cell.angle_beta   90.00
_cell.angle_gamma   90.00
#
_symmetry.space_group_name_H-M   'P 1'
#
loop_
_entity.id
_entity.type
_entity.pdbx_description
1 polymer ?
#
loop_
_entity_poly.entity_id
_entity_poly.type
_entity_poly.pdbx_seq_one_letter_code
_entity_poly.pdbx_strand_id
1 'polypeptide(L)' 'MMDSVGLLHAVAGNDLPTTRDWTLRAADLILRLTVDYDSIEPETLLRIQKTRGKRPPDEALKIKLGQAVEIDTSWDM' A
#
# COMPACT_ATOMS: atom_id res chain seq x y z
N MET A 1 21.87 -9.13 -14.37
CA MET A 1 20.47 -8.81 -14.74
C MET A 1 20.21 -7.43 -14.16
N MET A 2 19.69 -6.49 -14.95
CA MET A 2 19.49 -5.12 -14.50
C MET A 2 18.06 -5.06 -13.98
N ASP A 3 17.88 -5.19 -12.68
CA ASP A 3 16.56 -5.16 -12.06
C ASP A 3 16.05 -3.71 -12.12
N SER A 4 14.91 -3.50 -12.77
CA SER A 4 14.26 -2.20 -12.87
C SER A 4 12.96 -2.19 -12.06
N VAL A 5 12.64 -1.03 -11.49
CA VAL A 5 11.39 -0.82 -10.74
C VAL A 5 10.56 0.25 -11.43
N GLY A 6 9.28 -0.04 -11.66
CA GLY A 6 8.28 0.93 -12.08
C GLY A 6 7.38 1.28 -10.90
N LEU A 7 7.20 2.57 -10.61
CA LEU A 7 6.30 3.04 -9.56
C LEU A 7 5.16 3.86 -10.18
N LEU A 8 3.92 3.47 -9.90
CA LEU A 8 2.73 4.24 -10.21
C LEU A 8 2.05 4.63 -8.91
N HIS A 9 1.95 5.94 -8.65
CA HIS A 9 1.20 6.50 -7.54
C HIS A 9 -0.12 7.10 -8.06
N ALA A 10 -1.23 6.72 -7.44
CA ALA A 10 -2.55 7.21 -7.81
C ALA A 10 -3.44 7.34 -6.57
N VAL A 11 -4.30 8.37 -6.57
CA VAL A 11 -5.33 8.56 -5.54
C VAL A 11 -6.46 7.56 -5.77
N ALA A 12 -6.95 6.94 -4.69
CA ALA A 12 -8.18 6.18 -4.76
C ALA A 12 -9.36 7.16 -4.91
N GLY A 13 -10.02 7.15 -6.08
CA GLY A 13 -11.14 8.03 -6.37
C GLY A 13 -12.28 7.30 -7.08
N ASN A 14 -13.37 8.01 -7.34
CA ASN A 14 -14.55 7.44 -7.99
C ASN A 14 -14.41 7.33 -9.51
N ASP A 15 -13.62 8.22 -10.11
CA ASP A 15 -13.42 8.23 -11.56
C ASP A 15 -12.18 7.38 -11.90
N LEU A 16 -12.44 6.10 -12.24
CA LEU A 16 -11.41 5.10 -12.41
C LEU A 16 -11.03 4.97 -13.90
N PRO A 17 -9.73 5.05 -14.26
CA PRO A 17 -9.30 4.79 -15.63
C PRO A 17 -9.74 3.40 -16.10
N THR A 18 -10.13 3.28 -17.35
CA THR A 18 -10.56 2.01 -17.97
C THR A 18 -9.48 0.92 -17.89
N THR A 19 -8.21 1.30 -17.80
CA THR A 19 -7.06 0.39 -17.69
C THR A 19 -6.73 -0.04 -16.27
N ARG A 20 -7.43 0.47 -15.24
CA ARG A 20 -7.12 0.20 -13.83
C ARG A 20 -7.04 -1.28 -13.50
N ASP A 21 -8.02 -2.07 -13.94
CA ASP A 21 -8.05 -3.51 -13.65
C ASP A 21 -6.86 -4.24 -14.26
N TRP A 22 -6.47 -3.85 -15.48
CA TRP A 22 -5.28 -4.38 -16.11
C TRP A 22 -4.02 -4.01 -15.32
N THR A 23 -3.88 -2.74 -14.91
CA THR A 23 -2.76 -2.27 -14.09
C THR A 23 -2.65 -3.04 -12.77
N LEU A 24 -3.76 -3.26 -12.06
CA LEU A 24 -3.78 -4.03 -10.81
C LEU A 24 -3.40 -5.51 -11.05
N ARG A 25 -3.81 -6.09 -12.18
CA ARG A 25 -3.43 -7.47 -12.54
C ARG A 25 -1.97 -7.59 -12.96
N ALA A 26 -1.42 -6.58 -13.63
CA ALA A 26 -0.03 -6.57 -14.08
C ALA A 26 0.97 -6.26 -12.95
N ALA A 27 0.58 -5.48 -11.94
CA ALA A 27 1.47 -5.06 -10.85
C ALA A 27 1.99 -6.24 -10.01
N ASP A 28 3.29 -6.26 -9.71
CA ASP A 28 3.88 -7.27 -8.82
C ASP A 28 3.62 -6.97 -7.32
N LEU A 29 3.43 -5.69 -6.99
CA LEU A 29 3.15 -5.21 -5.64
C LEU A 29 2.04 -4.15 -5.71
N ILE A 30 1.04 -4.25 -4.84
CA ILE A 30 0.03 -3.20 -4.66
C ILE A 30 0.03 -2.80 -3.20
N LEU A 31 0.36 -1.53 -2.95
CA LEU A 31 0.28 -0.89 -1.64
C LEU A 31 -0.92 0.05 -1.62
N ARG A 32 -1.72 -0.03 -0.57
CA ARG A 32 -2.84 0.88 -0.31
C ARG A 32 -2.57 1.64 0.97
N LEU A 33 -2.42 2.95 0.83
CA LEU A 33 -2.37 3.88 1.93
C LEU A 33 -3.77 4.45 2.16
N THR A 34 -4.27 4.34 3.38
CA THR A 34 -5.53 4.96 3.82
C THR A 34 -5.21 5.91 4.96
N VAL A 35 -5.76 7.12 4.91
CA VAL A 35 -5.75 8.08 6.02
C VAL A 35 -7.18 8.31 6.43
N ASP A 36 -7.47 8.11 7.72
CA ASP A 36 -8.78 8.30 8.33
C ASP A 36 -8.71 9.47 9.32
N TYR A 37 -9.77 10.28 9.36
CA TYR A 37 -9.90 11.49 10.18
C TYR A 37 -11.00 11.38 11.25
N ASP A 38 -11.58 10.20 11.46
CA ASP A 38 -12.67 9.97 12.41
C ASP A 38 -12.25 10.09 13.90
N SER A 39 -10.96 10.37 14.15
CA SER A 39 -10.35 10.51 15.47
C SER A 39 -9.74 11.90 15.66
N ILE A 40 -9.41 12.26 16.91
CA ILE A 40 -8.71 13.53 17.24
C ILE A 40 -7.37 13.62 16.50
N GLU A 41 -6.71 12.48 16.28
CA GLU A 41 -5.48 12.37 15.49
C GLU A 41 -5.73 11.54 14.21
N PRO A 42 -5.26 11.98 13.02
CA PRO A 42 -5.43 11.20 11.81
C PRO A 42 -4.72 9.85 11.91
N GLU A 43 -5.43 8.78 11.59
CA GLU A 43 -4.84 7.44 11.55
C GLU A 43 -4.40 7.10 10.13
N THR A 44 -3.16 6.62 9.97
CA THR A 44 -2.66 6.17 8.68
C THR A 44 -2.38 4.67 8.69
N LEU A 45 -2.95 3.97 7.71
CA LEU A 45 -2.84 2.53 7.55
C LEU A 45 -2.23 2.19 6.18
N LEU A 46 -1.24 1.30 6.16
CA LEU A 46 -0.66 0.71 4.96
C LEU A 46 -1.10 -0.74 4.84
N ARG A 47 -1.78 -1.07 3.74
CA ARG A 47 -2.15 -2.44 3.41
C ARG A 47 -1.43 -2.91 2.17
N ILE A 48 -0.84 -4.09 2.26
CA ILE A 48 -0.32 -4.81 1.09
C ILE A 48 -1.49 -5.58 0.48
N GLN A 49 -1.96 -5.19 -0.70
CA GLN A 49 -3.11 -5.83 -1.37
C GLN A 49 -2.69 -6.96 -2.30
N LYS A 50 -1.46 -6.92 -2.80
CA LYS A 50 -0.91 -7.93 -3.72
C LYS A 50 0.60 -8.00 -3.58
N THR A 51 1.14 -9.21 -3.65
CA THR A 51 2.58 -9.48 -3.73
C THR A 51 2.83 -10.61 -4.70
N ARG A 52 3.93 -10.52 -5.46
CA ARG A 52 4.39 -11.61 -6.33
C ARG A 52 5.03 -12.71 -5.47
N GLY A 53 4.55 -13.95 -5.62
CA GLY A 53 5.20 -15.13 -5.02
C GLY A 53 5.03 -15.31 -3.50
N LYS A 54 4.34 -14.39 -2.82
CA LYS A 54 3.97 -14.53 -1.40
C LYS A 54 2.50 -14.13 -1.21
N ARG A 55 1.88 -14.62 -0.14
CA ARG A 55 0.58 -14.13 0.31
C ARG A 55 0.79 -12.79 1.06
N PRO A 56 0.01 -11.74 0.77
CA PRO A 56 0.06 -10.52 1.56
C PRO A 56 -0.33 -10.78 3.03
N PRO A 57 0.21 -10.02 4.00
CA PRO A 57 -0.30 -10.03 5.37
C PRO A 57 -1.79 -9.71 5.40
N ASP A 58 -2.52 -10.36 6.31
CA ASP A 58 -3.96 -10.13 6.45
C ASP A 58 -4.26 -8.78 7.12
N GLU A 59 -3.34 -8.32 7.97
CA GLU A 59 -3.47 -7.10 8.76
C GLU A 59 -2.87 -5.86 8.08
N ALA A 60 -3.47 -4.70 8.34
CA ALA A 60 -2.93 -3.41 7.91
C ALA A 60 -1.90 -2.90 8.92
N LEU A 61 -0.80 -2.33 8.40
CA LEU A 61 0.26 -1.75 9.22
C LEU A 61 -0.12 -0.31 9.57
N LYS A 62 -0.22 0.01 10.86
CA LYS A 62 -0.35 1.41 11.29
C LYS A 62 0.99 2.11 11.10
N ILE A 63 0.99 3.22 10.38
CA ILE A 63 2.20 4.00 10.13
C ILE A 63 2.03 5.42 10.66
N LYS A 64 3.10 5.99 11.20
CA LYS A 64 3.16 7.41 11.52
C LYS A 64 3.76 8.16 10.34
N LEU A 65 2.98 9.04 9.73
CA LEU A 65 3.46 9.91 8.65
C LEU A 65 4.30 11.05 9.26
N GLY A 66 5.58 10.80 9.48
CA GLY A 66 6.60 11.80 9.81
C GLY A 66 7.43 12.19 8.58
N GLN A 67 8.66 12.67 8.78
CA GLN A 67 9.61 12.90 7.68
C GLN A 67 10.16 11.61 7.05
N ALA A 68 10.08 10.49 7.78
CA ALA A 68 10.41 9.15 7.31
C ALA A 68 9.34 8.17 7.82
N VAL A 69 9.08 7.11 7.06
CA VAL A 69 8.19 6.02 7.47
C VAL A 69 9.04 4.91 8.07
N GLU A 70 8.88 4.66 9.37
CA GLU A 70 9.45 3.50 10.05
C GLU A 70 8.40 2.38 10.04
N ILE A 71 8.76 1.23 9.45
CA ILE A 71 7.90 0.04 9.45
C ILE A 71 8.34 -0.81 10.64
N ASP A 72 7.51 -0.86 11.68
CA ASP A 72 7.74 -1.74 12.81
C ASP A 72 7.49 -3.19 12.38
N THR A 73 8.55 -3.99 12.40
CA THR A 73 8.52 -5.42 12.03
C THR A 73 8.50 -6.33 13.26
N SER A 74 8.24 -5.79 14.46
CA SER A 74 8.23 -6.54 15.72
C SER A 74 7.06 -7.52 15.88
N TRP A 75 6.44 -7.99 14.80
CA TRP A 75 5.37 -8.98 14.88
C TRP A 75 6.00 -10.35 15.16
N ASP A 76 5.90 -10.77 16.42
CA ASP A 76 6.39 -12.04 16.94
C ASP A 76 5.86 -13.25 16.14
N MET A 77 6.76 -14.20 15.92
CA MET A 77 6.51 -15.53 15.34
C MET A 77 5.85 -16.48 16.34
#